data_AF-W2C5H9-F1
#
_entry.id   AF-W2C5H9-F1
#
_cell.length_a   1.000
_cell.length_b   1.000
_cell.length_c   1.000
_cell.angle_alpha   90.00
_cell.angle_beta   90.00
_cell.angle_gamma   90.00
#
_symmetry.space_group_name_H-M   'P 1'
#
loop_
_entity.id
_entity.type
_entity.pdbx_description
1 polymer ?
#
loop_
_entity_poly.entity_id
_entity_poly.type
_entity_poly.pdbx_seq_one_letter_code
_entity_poly.pdbx_strand_id
1 'polypeptide(L)'
;MIAKISSPSRLAAALGYNFKKVEKHEASVLLVQGLFHDRNGAYSRAQVLADMLRTIPERCRTKKTVFHCSLNPHPDEKLSDEALSRIAAEYMEALGYGAQPYIVFRHNDIPRAHTHIVSLRVDSEGRKIDDRFERRRSKRITDALEAKFGLMPSSPSQKKMDVSAQPSAVDINAGDIKQQVAAAVQYVLGRYAFQSVGEMNLLLARFRVTAEEVKTERKGRPFDGIVYAATDADGHKICTPIKASEIGRKVSYAALRRHFEQSKSVVRERAGAIRRAIADVMQTSPDRAEFINRMRERSIETVTRINTAGRLYGITFIDDANGIAVNGSRLGKGFAANVFNAYFAGGANPFLEMSWPKEKEELGAVVEELTESPNDMPPMEIDLSLQVHGADLRELAFQRRLRNRARMRLRRKSR
;
A
#
# COMPACT_ATOMS: atom_id res chain seq x y z
N MET A 1 3.88 14.55 11.19
CA MET A 1 2.45 14.87 11.33
C MET A 1 1.50 14.22 10.29
N ILE A 2 0.38 13.62 10.75
CA ILE A 2 -0.74 13.14 9.92
C ILE A 2 -1.93 14.08 10.08
N ALA A 3 -2.46 14.59 8.95
CA ALA A 3 -3.71 15.34 8.91
C ALA A 3 -4.90 14.46 8.49
N LYS A 4 -6.02 14.53 9.22
CA LYS A 4 -7.28 13.85 8.86
C LYS A 4 -8.41 14.87 8.70
N ILE A 5 -8.75 15.13 7.45
CA ILE A 5 -9.82 16.07 7.09
C ILE A 5 -11.17 15.34 6.98
N SER A 6 -12.20 15.93 7.57
CA SER A 6 -13.60 15.53 7.45
C SER A 6 -14.51 16.75 7.21
N SER A 7 -15.74 16.46 6.75
CA SER A 7 -16.78 17.47 6.47
C SER A 7 -18.07 17.07 7.17
N PRO A 8 -18.18 17.27 8.50
CA PRO A 8 -19.40 16.95 9.22
C PRO A 8 -20.57 17.81 8.71
N SER A 9 -21.80 17.30 8.86
CA SER A 9 -23.00 17.99 8.37
C SER A 9 -23.52 19.08 9.32
N ARG A 10 -23.12 19.06 10.59
CA ARG A 10 -23.66 19.94 11.63
C ARG A 10 -22.53 20.60 12.42
N LEU A 11 -22.42 21.92 12.32
CA LEU A 11 -21.41 22.72 13.04
C LEU A 11 -21.57 22.57 14.56
N ALA A 12 -22.81 22.68 15.05
CA ALA A 12 -23.13 22.54 16.47
C ALA A 12 -22.70 21.18 17.07
N ALA A 13 -22.67 20.12 16.26
CA ALA A 13 -22.22 18.81 16.70
C ALA A 13 -20.69 18.70 16.76
N ALA A 14 -20.00 19.26 15.75
CA ALA A 14 -18.53 19.30 15.72
C ALA A 14 -17.96 20.14 16.88
N LEU A 15 -18.53 21.33 17.11
CA LEU A 15 -18.17 22.17 18.26
C LEU A 15 -18.56 21.49 19.57
N GLY A 16 -19.78 20.94 19.67
CA GLY A 16 -20.26 20.29 20.89
C GLY A 16 -19.40 19.12 21.35
N TYR A 17 -18.88 18.31 20.42
CA TYR A 17 -17.96 17.23 20.75
C TYR A 17 -16.66 17.75 21.37
N ASN A 18 -16.07 18.80 20.81
CA ASN A 18 -14.80 19.35 21.29
C ASN A 18 -14.97 20.12 22.60
N PHE A 19 -16.00 20.97 22.73
CA PHE A 19 -16.27 21.69 23.97
C PHE A 19 -16.63 20.75 25.14
N LYS A 20 -17.34 19.65 24.88
CA LYS A 20 -17.60 18.63 25.91
C LYS A 20 -16.31 18.02 26.47
N LYS A 21 -15.25 17.90 25.67
CA LYS A 21 -13.93 17.47 26.17
C LYS A 21 -13.24 18.56 26.98
N VAL A 22 -13.40 19.83 26.60
CA VAL A 22 -12.88 20.97 27.39
C VAL A 22 -13.53 21.02 28.77
N GLU A 23 -14.87 20.86 28.83
CA GLU A 23 -15.63 20.79 30.09
C GLU A 23 -15.18 19.64 31.00
N LYS A 24 -14.68 18.54 30.41
CA LYS A 24 -14.15 17.38 31.14
C LYS A 24 -12.67 17.47 31.47
N HIS A 25 -12.01 18.58 31.16
CA HIS A 25 -10.55 18.74 31.25
C HIS A 25 -9.75 17.72 30.39
N GLU A 26 -10.39 17.13 29.38
CA GLU A 26 -9.78 16.23 28.39
C GLU A 26 -9.25 17.01 27.17
N ALA A 27 -9.53 18.32 27.09
CA ALA A 27 -9.04 19.20 26.03
C ALA A 27 -8.87 20.64 26.51
N SER A 28 -8.08 21.42 25.78
CA SER A 28 -7.93 22.87 25.96
C SER A 28 -8.10 23.60 24.62
N VAL A 29 -8.53 24.86 24.66
CA VAL A 29 -8.54 25.74 23.48
C VAL A 29 -7.15 26.32 23.32
N LEU A 30 -6.52 26.09 22.16
CA LEU A 30 -5.16 26.57 21.87
C LEU A 30 -5.16 27.91 21.13
N LEU A 31 -5.98 27.99 20.09
CA LEU A 31 -5.97 29.11 19.16
C LEU A 31 -7.39 29.36 18.65
N VAL A 32 -7.73 30.63 18.55
CA VAL A 32 -8.96 31.10 17.93
C VAL A 32 -8.64 32.22 16.96
N GLN A 33 -9.21 32.15 15.77
CA GLN A 33 -9.04 33.14 14.71
C GLN A 33 -10.40 33.57 14.19
N GLY A 34 -10.60 34.88 14.01
CA GLY A 34 -11.79 35.43 13.37
C GLY A 34 -13.10 35.28 14.15
N LEU A 35 -13.04 35.05 15.46
CA LEU A 35 -14.20 34.98 16.37
C LEU A 35 -14.11 36.07 17.44
N PHE A 36 -15.26 36.48 17.99
CA PHE A 36 -15.27 37.49 19.05
C PHE A 36 -14.75 36.92 20.36
N HIS A 37 -13.98 37.73 21.09
CA HIS A 37 -13.54 37.43 22.45
C HIS A 37 -14.56 37.92 23.47
N ASP A 38 -14.90 37.07 24.43
CA ASP A 38 -15.45 37.49 25.72
C ASP A 38 -14.40 38.31 26.49
N ARG A 39 -14.83 39.31 27.26
CA ARG A 39 -14.00 40.13 28.17
C ARG A 39 -13.17 39.30 29.17
N ASN A 40 -13.56 38.06 29.45
CA ASN A 40 -12.88 37.15 30.38
C ASN A 40 -11.91 36.17 29.70
N GLY A 41 -11.74 36.23 28.37
CA GLY A 41 -10.81 35.36 27.64
C GLY A 41 -11.27 33.90 27.46
N ALA A 42 -12.45 33.54 27.96
CA ALA A 42 -13.02 32.20 27.81
C ALA A 42 -13.90 32.09 26.56
N TYR A 43 -13.87 30.95 25.89
CA TYR A 43 -14.73 30.66 24.75
C TYR A 43 -15.82 29.68 25.13
N SER A 44 -17.08 30.07 24.92
CA SER A 44 -18.22 29.16 25.08
C SER A 44 -18.63 28.53 23.75
N ARG A 45 -19.18 27.30 23.81
CA ARG A 45 -19.75 26.63 22.65
C ARG A 45 -20.82 27.48 21.96
N ALA A 46 -21.69 28.13 22.73
CA ALA A 46 -22.81 28.91 22.21
C ALA A 46 -22.31 30.13 21.42
N GLN A 47 -21.33 30.85 21.97
CA GLN A 47 -20.70 32.02 21.33
C GLN A 47 -20.00 31.63 20.03
N VAL A 48 -19.10 30.63 20.07
CA VAL A 48 -18.36 30.19 18.88
C VAL A 48 -19.31 29.70 17.78
N LEU A 49 -20.38 29.00 18.14
CA LEU A 49 -21.40 28.58 17.19
C LEU A 49 -22.12 29.78 16.56
N ALA A 50 -22.56 30.76 17.36
CA ALA A 50 -23.24 31.95 16.88
C ALA A 50 -22.35 32.76 15.93
N ASP A 51 -21.10 32.99 16.32
CA ASP A 51 -20.11 33.75 15.56
C ASP A 51 -19.85 33.12 14.18
N MET A 52 -19.60 31.81 14.14
CA MET A 52 -19.38 31.09 12.88
C MET A 52 -20.65 31.01 12.03
N LEU A 53 -21.84 30.88 12.61
CA LEU A 53 -23.08 30.87 11.83
C LEU A 53 -23.33 32.23 11.18
N ARG A 54 -22.95 33.33 11.84
CA ARG A 54 -23.11 34.70 11.33
C ARG A 54 -22.25 34.97 10.09
N THR A 55 -21.15 34.23 9.89
CA THR A 55 -20.32 34.37 8.70
C THR A 55 -20.83 33.57 7.50
N ILE A 56 -21.90 32.78 7.64
CA ILE A 56 -22.50 32.01 6.54
C ILE A 56 -23.68 32.81 5.96
N PRO A 57 -23.65 33.19 4.66
CA PRO A 57 -24.77 33.89 4.05
C PRO A 57 -26.04 33.05 3.98
N GLU A 58 -27.20 33.68 4.12
CA GLU A 58 -28.52 33.03 4.04
C GLU A 58 -28.74 32.23 2.75
N ARG A 59 -28.18 32.70 1.63
CA ARG A 59 -28.27 32.07 0.30
C ARG A 59 -27.13 31.10 -0.02
N CYS A 60 -26.52 30.48 0.99
CA CYS A 60 -25.47 29.49 0.80
C CYS A 60 -26.01 28.19 0.17
N ARG A 61 -25.53 27.83 -1.03
CA ARG A 61 -25.89 26.57 -1.72
C ARG A 61 -25.13 25.34 -1.20
N THR A 62 -24.04 25.55 -0.47
CA THR A 62 -23.17 24.48 0.02
C THR A 62 -23.81 23.75 1.22
N LYS A 63 -24.16 22.47 1.07
CA LYS A 63 -24.82 21.68 2.14
C LYS A 63 -23.88 21.25 3.27
N LYS A 64 -22.59 21.10 3.02
CA LYS A 64 -21.58 20.68 4.01
C LYS A 64 -20.60 21.83 4.24
N THR A 65 -21.05 22.83 4.98
CA THR A 65 -20.29 24.05 5.25
C THR A 65 -19.19 23.85 6.29
N VAL A 66 -19.14 22.73 7.01
CA VAL A 66 -18.17 22.55 8.10
C VAL A 66 -16.87 21.93 7.60
N PHE A 67 -15.76 22.55 8.00
CA PHE A 67 -14.42 21.99 7.92
C PHE A 67 -14.03 21.45 9.29
N HIS A 68 -13.55 20.22 9.33
CA HIS A 68 -12.92 19.67 10.52
C HIS A 68 -11.64 18.95 10.13
N CYS A 69 -10.55 19.21 10.84
CA CYS A 69 -9.29 18.54 10.61
C CYS A 69 -8.66 18.17 11.95
N SER A 70 -8.13 16.95 12.07
CA SER A 70 -7.18 16.66 13.15
C SER A 70 -5.75 16.67 12.63
N LEU A 71 -4.86 17.37 13.33
CA LEU A 71 -3.41 17.34 13.10
C LEU A 71 -2.79 16.49 14.21
N ASN A 72 -2.07 15.45 13.81
CA ASN A 72 -1.52 14.45 14.71
C ASN A 72 -0.01 14.37 14.50
N PRO A 73 0.79 15.06 15.31
CA PRO A 73 2.24 14.87 15.39
C PRO A 73 2.64 13.39 15.64
N HIS A 74 3.93 13.08 15.50
CA HIS A 74 4.44 11.75 15.82
C HIS A 74 4.22 11.47 17.32
N PRO A 75 3.92 10.22 17.76
CA PRO A 75 3.66 9.92 19.18
C PRO A 75 4.79 10.32 20.13
N ASP A 76 6.04 10.26 19.67
CA ASP A 76 7.23 10.61 20.46
C ASP A 76 7.55 12.11 20.43
N GLU A 77 6.82 12.90 19.62
CA GLU A 77 7.01 14.34 19.50
C GLU A 77 6.32 15.07 20.66
N LYS A 78 7.08 15.88 21.40
CA LYS A 78 6.56 16.71 22.50
C LYS A 78 6.54 18.17 22.08
N LEU A 79 5.38 18.65 21.64
CA LEU A 79 5.20 20.04 21.22
C LEU A 79 4.56 20.88 22.33
N SER A 80 5.04 22.11 22.46
CA SER A 80 4.42 23.13 23.30
C SER A 80 3.12 23.65 22.66
N ASP A 81 2.28 24.31 23.46
CA ASP A 81 1.03 24.90 23.00
C ASP A 81 1.28 26.02 21.97
N GLU A 82 2.37 26.78 22.12
CA GLU A 82 2.78 27.80 21.17
C GLU A 82 3.18 27.19 19.82
N ALA A 83 3.94 26.10 19.84
CA ALA A 83 4.35 25.39 18.63
C ALA A 83 3.13 24.80 17.90
N LEU A 84 2.22 24.15 18.63
CA LEU A 84 0.98 23.61 18.07
C LEU A 84 0.08 24.70 17.48
N SER A 85 0.00 25.85 18.13
CA SER A 85 -0.78 27.00 17.65
C SER A 85 -0.20 27.56 16.36
N ARG A 86 1.13 27.74 16.27
CA ARG A 86 1.81 28.19 15.05
C ARG A 86 1.61 27.20 13.90
N ILE A 87 1.79 25.91 14.16
CA ILE A 87 1.59 24.85 13.16
C ILE A 87 0.15 24.87 12.64
N ALA A 88 -0.85 25.00 13.52
CA ALA A 88 -2.26 25.03 13.13
C ALA A 88 -2.58 26.29 12.29
N ALA A 89 -2.08 27.46 12.67
CA ALA A 89 -2.27 28.70 11.93
C ALA A 89 -1.68 28.62 10.51
N GLU A 90 -0.40 28.21 10.41
CA GLU A 90 0.27 28.08 9.10
C GLU A 90 -0.37 26.99 8.23
N TYR A 91 -0.84 25.90 8.84
CA TYR A 91 -1.58 24.85 8.12
C TYR A 91 -2.88 25.39 7.52
N MET A 92 -3.64 26.17 8.28
CA MET A 92 -4.90 26.76 7.81
C MET A 92 -4.67 27.78 6.70
N GLU A 93 -3.64 28.62 6.85
CA GLU A 93 -3.23 29.58 5.81
C GLU A 93 -2.88 28.86 4.50
N ALA A 94 -1.95 27.91 4.56
CA ALA A 94 -1.46 27.20 3.38
C ALA A 94 -2.54 26.33 2.70
N LEU A 95 -3.54 25.86 3.46
CA LEU A 95 -4.67 25.09 2.91
C LEU A 95 -5.73 25.99 2.26
N GLY A 96 -5.66 27.31 2.43
CA GLY A 96 -6.60 28.29 1.89
C GLY A 96 -7.76 28.64 2.84
N TYR A 97 -7.63 28.33 4.12
CA TYR A 97 -8.61 28.62 5.17
C TYR A 97 -8.15 29.73 6.13
N GLY A 98 -7.04 30.42 5.85
CA GLY A 98 -6.47 31.44 6.74
C GLY A 98 -7.42 32.60 7.07
N ALA A 99 -8.23 33.01 6.08
CA ALA A 99 -9.25 34.05 6.25
C ALA A 99 -10.56 33.56 6.90
N GLN A 100 -10.70 32.25 7.17
CA GLN A 100 -11.90 31.70 7.77
C GLN A 100 -11.87 31.84 9.29
N PRO A 101 -13.04 31.97 9.96
CA PRO A 101 -13.12 31.77 11.38
C PRO A 101 -12.76 30.31 11.73
N TYR A 102 -11.88 30.10 12.69
CA TYR A 102 -11.55 28.77 13.18
C TYR A 102 -11.19 28.75 14.66
N ILE A 103 -11.36 27.57 15.25
CA ILE A 103 -10.97 27.27 16.63
C ILE A 103 -10.17 25.96 16.65
N VAL A 104 -9.09 25.96 17.42
CA VAL A 104 -8.15 24.86 17.57
C VAL A 104 -8.21 24.34 19.01
N PHE A 105 -8.46 23.05 19.15
CA PHE A 105 -8.46 22.35 20.42
C PHE A 105 -7.25 21.43 20.51
N ARG A 106 -6.56 21.40 21.65
CA ARG A 106 -5.64 20.31 22.02
C ARG A 106 -6.40 19.26 22.78
N HIS A 107 -6.34 18.01 22.36
CA HIS A 107 -6.91 16.90 23.10
C HIS A 107 -5.81 16.18 23.88
N ASN A 108 -6.08 15.89 25.16
CA ASN A 108 -5.18 15.25 26.11
C ASN A 108 -5.72 13.88 26.58
N ASP A 109 -6.78 13.37 25.94
CA ASP A 109 -7.45 12.11 26.27
C ASP A 109 -6.66 10.85 25.89
N ILE A 110 -5.58 11.01 25.13
CA ILE A 110 -4.64 9.94 24.79
C ILE A 110 -3.20 10.42 25.00
N PRO A 111 -2.23 9.53 25.28
CA PRO A 111 -0.84 9.91 25.57
C PRO A 111 -0.11 10.67 24.47
N ARG A 112 -0.67 10.71 23.25
CA ARG A 112 -0.11 11.48 22.13
C ARG A 112 -0.82 12.82 21.98
N ALA A 113 -0.03 13.88 21.80
CA ALA A 113 -0.56 15.19 21.46
C ALA A 113 -1.28 15.11 20.10
N HIS A 114 -2.51 15.62 20.04
CA HIS A 114 -3.20 15.84 18.78
C HIS A 114 -4.15 17.03 18.91
N THR A 115 -4.30 17.75 17.81
CA THR A 115 -5.15 18.95 17.76
C THR A 115 -6.29 18.78 16.79
N HIS A 116 -7.40 19.42 17.11
CA HIS A 116 -8.63 19.43 16.33
C HIS A 116 -8.95 20.86 15.91
N ILE A 117 -9.08 21.09 14.61
CA ILE A 117 -9.43 22.38 14.03
C ILE A 117 -10.86 22.29 13.51
N VAL A 118 -11.71 23.22 13.95
CA VAL A 118 -13.08 23.40 13.42
C VAL A 118 -13.14 24.74 12.71
N SER A 119 -13.64 24.75 11.46
CA SER A 119 -13.79 25.95 10.63
C SER A 119 -14.94 25.76 9.62
N LEU A 120 -15.04 26.67 8.66
CA LEU A 120 -16.03 26.67 7.59
C LEU A 120 -15.37 26.44 6.23
N ARG A 121 -16.12 25.82 5.32
CA ARG A 121 -15.74 25.51 3.92
C ARG A 121 -16.31 26.50 2.93
N VAL A 122 -16.82 27.63 3.40
CA VAL A 122 -17.45 28.65 2.57
C VAL A 122 -16.86 30.01 2.91
N ASP A 123 -16.62 30.84 1.90
CA ASP A 123 -16.21 32.23 2.11
C ASP A 123 -17.38 33.12 2.56
N SER A 124 -17.09 34.40 2.78
CA SER A 124 -18.07 35.44 3.14
C SER A 124 -19.17 35.62 2.11
N GLU A 125 -18.96 35.17 0.87
CA GLU A 125 -19.96 35.19 -0.20
C GLU A 125 -20.73 33.86 -0.31
N GLY A 126 -20.44 32.89 0.55
CA GLY A 126 -21.07 31.57 0.57
C GLY A 126 -20.58 30.63 -0.53
N ARG A 127 -19.50 31.00 -1.23
CA ARG A 127 -18.85 30.16 -2.23
C ARG A 127 -17.98 29.14 -1.53
N LYS A 128 -17.95 27.92 -2.08
CA LYS A 128 -17.18 26.82 -1.51
C LYS A 128 -15.68 27.08 -1.71
N ILE A 129 -14.92 26.97 -0.63
CA ILE A 129 -13.44 26.96 -0.68
C ILE A 129 -12.98 25.76 -1.51
N ASP A 130 -11.98 25.97 -2.35
CA ASP A 130 -11.48 24.95 -3.27
C ASP A 130 -11.06 23.70 -2.51
N ASP A 131 -11.69 22.56 -2.79
CA ASP A 131 -11.38 21.26 -2.18
C ASP A 131 -10.71 20.29 -3.15
N ARG A 132 -10.33 20.76 -4.35
CA ARG A 132 -9.62 19.94 -5.34
C ARG A 132 -8.31 19.44 -4.76
N PHE A 133 -8.16 18.10 -4.76
CA PHE A 133 -7.00 17.42 -4.22
C PHE A 133 -6.64 17.84 -2.77
N GLU A 134 -7.63 18.26 -1.97
CA GLU A 134 -7.42 18.81 -0.62
C GLU A 134 -6.56 17.88 0.26
N ARG A 135 -6.78 16.57 0.19
CA ARG A 135 -5.96 15.57 0.91
C ARG A 135 -4.49 15.54 0.46
N ARG A 136 -4.24 15.71 -0.84
CA ARG A 136 -2.87 15.74 -1.40
C ARG A 136 -2.16 17.04 -1.03
N ARG A 137 -2.86 18.18 -1.12
CA ARG A 137 -2.33 19.48 -0.68
C ARG A 137 -2.03 19.48 0.81
N SER A 138 -2.99 19.05 1.62
CA SER A 138 -2.84 18.84 3.07
C SER A 138 -1.59 18.01 3.38
N LYS A 139 -1.35 16.92 2.65
CA LYS A 139 -0.14 16.12 2.87
C LYS A 139 1.15 16.90 2.60
N ARG A 140 1.25 17.58 1.45
CA ARG A 140 2.41 18.42 1.10
C ARG A 140 2.64 19.52 2.13
N ILE A 141 1.57 20.13 2.63
CA ILE A 141 1.64 21.15 3.68
C ILE A 141 2.16 20.52 4.98
N THR A 142 1.67 19.35 5.40
CA THR A 142 2.20 18.69 6.59
C THR A 142 3.67 18.29 6.44
N ASP A 143 4.12 17.87 5.25
CA ASP A 143 5.54 17.57 5.00
C ASP A 143 6.41 18.84 5.09
N ALA A 144 5.93 19.96 4.54
CA ALA A 144 6.63 21.24 4.63
C ALA A 144 6.69 21.79 6.08
N LEU A 145 5.61 21.64 6.84
CA LEU A 145 5.57 22.01 8.26
C LEU A 145 6.48 21.12 9.10
N GLU A 146 6.51 19.81 8.83
CA GLU A 146 7.48 18.90 9.47
C GLU A 146 8.91 19.38 9.25
N ALA A 147 9.28 19.70 8.01
CA ALA A 147 10.62 20.19 7.68
C ALA A 147 10.93 21.55 8.34
N LYS A 148 9.98 22.50 8.30
CA LYS A 148 10.16 23.86 8.84
C LYS A 148 10.31 23.88 10.36
N PHE A 149 9.54 23.07 11.07
CA PHE A 149 9.53 23.01 12.53
C PHE A 149 10.46 21.93 13.10
N GLY A 150 11.23 21.23 12.25
CA GLY A 150 12.15 20.16 12.67
C GLY A 150 11.45 18.94 13.27
N LEU A 151 10.20 18.67 12.87
CA LEU A 151 9.37 17.61 13.46
C LEU A 151 9.70 16.24 12.88
N MET A 152 9.46 15.22 13.67
CA MET A 152 9.42 13.84 13.19
C MET A 152 8.36 13.69 12.08
N PRO A 153 8.74 13.18 10.88
CA PRO A 153 7.77 13.00 9.82
C PRO A 153 6.67 12.01 10.26
N SER A 154 5.45 12.06 9.73
CA SER A 154 4.47 10.97 10.02
C SER A 154 3.91 10.30 8.78
N SER A 155 4.53 10.60 7.63
CA SER A 155 4.40 9.80 6.44
C SER A 155 4.92 8.38 6.64
N PRO A 156 4.46 7.38 5.87
CA PRO A 156 5.22 6.15 5.67
C PRO A 156 6.60 6.38 5.02
N SER A 157 6.92 7.62 4.65
CA SER A 157 8.26 8.10 4.29
C SER A 157 9.05 8.63 5.50
N GLN A 158 8.67 8.29 6.73
CA GLN A 158 9.62 8.25 7.83
C GLN A 158 10.57 7.09 7.59
N LYS A 159 11.68 7.45 6.95
CA LYS A 159 12.78 6.58 6.59
C LYS A 159 12.28 5.52 5.57
N LYS A 160 12.85 5.43 4.36
CA LYS A 160 13.89 4.40 4.21
C LYS A 160 14.54 4.26 5.57
N MET A 161 13.93 3.47 6.47
CA MET A 161 14.74 2.72 7.38
C MET A 161 15.62 2.06 6.34
N ASP A 162 16.85 2.55 6.23
CA ASP A 162 17.94 1.69 6.60
C ASP A 162 17.35 0.58 7.45
N VAL A 163 16.84 -0.41 6.76
CA VAL A 163 17.07 -1.76 7.16
C VAL A 163 18.55 -1.97 6.85
N SER A 164 19.41 -1.18 7.51
CA SER A 164 20.85 -1.30 7.45
C SER A 164 21.24 -2.46 8.36
N ALA A 165 20.50 -2.64 9.46
CA ALA A 165 20.49 -3.89 10.20
C ALA A 165 19.51 -4.87 9.53
N GLN A 166 20.07 -5.74 8.68
CA GLN A 166 19.41 -6.99 8.31
C GLN A 166 18.96 -7.71 9.60
N PRO A 167 17.68 -8.09 9.74
CA PRO A 167 17.21 -8.80 10.93
C PRO A 167 17.90 -10.16 11.04
N SER A 168 18.08 -10.66 12.26
CA SER A 168 18.50 -12.05 12.46
C SER A 168 17.42 -13.01 11.98
N ALA A 169 17.81 -14.26 11.69
CA ALA A 169 16.83 -15.32 11.49
C ALA A 169 15.95 -15.47 12.74
N VAL A 170 14.68 -15.83 12.53
CA VAL A 170 13.73 -15.98 13.63
C VAL A 170 14.22 -17.04 14.62
N ASP A 171 14.28 -16.66 15.88
CA ASP A 171 14.57 -17.53 17.02
C ASP A 171 13.33 -17.63 17.92
N ILE A 172 12.84 -18.86 18.07
CA ILE A 172 11.66 -19.20 18.88
C ILE A 172 11.91 -18.88 20.36
N ASN A 173 13.15 -19.01 20.83
CA ASN A 173 13.50 -18.87 22.24
C ASN A 173 13.79 -17.40 22.62
N ALA A 174 14.00 -16.52 21.65
CA ALA A 174 14.42 -15.15 21.86
C ALA A 174 13.27 -14.14 22.08
N GLY A 175 12.01 -14.58 22.14
CA GLY A 175 10.86 -13.73 22.48
C GLY A 175 9.77 -13.67 21.40
N ASP A 176 9.29 -12.46 21.08
CA ASP A 176 8.09 -12.26 20.25
C ASP A 176 8.30 -12.65 18.77
N ILE A 177 7.99 -13.90 18.44
CA ILE A 177 8.03 -14.47 17.08
C ILE A 177 7.27 -13.59 16.08
N LYS A 178 6.13 -13.01 16.48
CA LYS A 178 5.32 -12.18 15.59
C LYS A 178 6.06 -10.91 15.21
N GLN A 179 6.75 -10.28 16.16
CA GLN A 179 7.59 -9.12 15.88
C GLN A 179 8.77 -9.47 14.98
N GLN A 180 9.43 -10.61 15.23
CA GLN A 180 10.55 -11.07 14.41
C GLN A 180 10.13 -11.36 12.96
N VAL A 181 9.03 -12.10 12.76
CA VAL A 181 8.42 -12.35 11.45
C VAL A 181 8.04 -11.03 10.77
N ALA A 182 7.44 -10.09 11.51
CA ALA A 182 7.07 -8.78 10.97
C ALA A 182 8.29 -7.99 10.48
N ALA A 183 9.40 -8.05 11.22
CA ALA A 183 10.65 -7.38 10.87
C ALA A 183 11.26 -7.99 9.59
N ALA A 184 11.34 -9.32 9.51
CA ALA A 184 11.83 -10.03 8.32
C ALA A 184 11.02 -9.69 7.06
N VAL A 185 9.68 -9.73 7.15
CA VAL A 185 8.82 -9.40 6.01
C VAL A 185 8.95 -7.93 5.59
N GLN A 186 9.05 -7.01 6.54
CA GLN A 186 9.25 -5.60 6.24
C GLN A 186 10.62 -5.33 5.63
N TYR A 187 11.67 -6.04 6.07
CA TYR A 187 12.99 -5.97 5.46
C TYR A 187 12.94 -6.35 3.99
N VAL A 188 12.40 -7.54 3.70
CA VAL A 188 12.33 -8.08 2.33
C VAL A 188 11.55 -7.14 1.42
N LEU A 189 10.37 -6.67 1.85
CA LEU A 189 9.54 -5.71 1.08
C LEU A 189 10.21 -4.35 0.86
N GLY A 190 11.10 -3.93 1.75
CA GLY A 190 11.82 -2.66 1.66
C GLY A 190 13.11 -2.73 0.85
N ARG A 191 13.77 -3.90 0.83
CA ARG A 191 15.10 -4.09 0.25
C ARG A 191 15.10 -4.67 -1.17
N TYR A 192 14.10 -5.47 -1.52
CA TYR A 192 14.08 -6.22 -2.77
C TYR A 192 12.89 -5.84 -3.65
N ALA A 193 13.12 -5.86 -4.96
CA ALA A 193 12.06 -5.87 -5.97
C ALA A 193 11.79 -7.31 -6.40
N PHE A 194 10.54 -7.74 -6.27
CA PHE A 194 10.04 -9.06 -6.69
C PHE A 194 8.56 -8.98 -7.06
N GLN A 195 8.05 -9.99 -7.77
CA GLN A 195 6.73 -9.95 -8.42
C GLN A 195 5.85 -11.17 -8.08
N SER A 196 6.23 -11.99 -7.10
CA SER A 196 5.43 -13.11 -6.62
C SER A 196 5.78 -13.50 -5.19
N VAL A 197 4.83 -14.19 -4.53
CA VAL A 197 5.06 -14.81 -3.21
C VAL A 197 6.16 -15.87 -3.29
N GLY A 198 6.27 -16.61 -4.40
CA GLY A 198 7.33 -17.60 -4.59
C GLY A 198 8.74 -16.99 -4.61
N GLU A 199 8.93 -15.83 -5.23
CA GLU A 199 10.20 -15.08 -5.18
C GLU A 199 10.45 -14.50 -3.78
N MET A 200 9.40 -13.95 -3.15
CA MET A 200 9.48 -13.43 -1.79
C MET A 200 9.90 -14.52 -0.78
N ASN A 201 9.36 -15.73 -0.90
CA ASN A 201 9.66 -16.84 0.01
C ASN A 201 11.13 -17.28 -0.07
N LEU A 202 11.79 -17.16 -1.22
CA LEU A 202 13.22 -17.44 -1.31
C LEU A 202 14.05 -16.43 -0.50
N LEU A 203 13.62 -15.17 -0.46
CA LEU A 203 14.25 -14.14 0.36
C LEU A 203 13.93 -14.33 1.85
N LEU A 204 12.67 -14.67 2.17
CA LEU A 204 12.23 -14.89 3.55
C LEU A 204 12.83 -16.15 4.19
N ALA A 205 13.16 -17.18 3.40
CA ALA A 205 13.80 -18.39 3.90
C ALA A 205 15.12 -18.11 4.63
N ARG A 206 15.86 -17.07 4.22
CA ARG A 206 17.09 -16.61 4.90
C ARG A 206 16.84 -16.13 6.34
N PHE A 207 15.59 -15.77 6.64
CA PHE A 207 15.15 -15.34 7.96
C PHE A 207 14.35 -16.41 8.71
N ARG A 208 14.28 -17.65 8.18
CA ARG A 208 13.41 -18.71 8.71
C ARG A 208 11.94 -18.30 8.75
N VAL A 209 11.48 -17.68 7.67
CA VAL A 209 10.09 -17.26 7.49
C VAL A 209 9.56 -17.77 6.15
N THR A 210 8.30 -18.19 6.13
CA THR A 210 7.56 -18.51 4.91
C THR A 210 6.24 -17.76 4.87
N ALA A 211 5.75 -17.48 3.66
CA ALA A 211 4.46 -16.86 3.41
C ALA A 211 3.59 -17.74 2.51
N GLU A 212 2.30 -17.80 2.82
CA GLU A 212 1.34 -18.62 2.07
C GLU A 212 0.09 -17.82 1.73
N GLU A 213 -0.29 -17.87 0.46
CA GLU A 213 -1.56 -17.33 0.00
C GLU A 213 -2.69 -18.25 0.48
N VAL A 214 -3.71 -17.66 1.10
CA VAL A 214 -4.86 -18.38 1.62
C VAL A 214 -6.14 -17.77 1.06
N LYS A 215 -7.04 -18.61 0.54
CA LYS A 215 -8.39 -18.15 0.20
C LYS A 215 -9.23 -18.19 1.46
N THR A 216 -9.76 -17.04 1.85
CA THR A 216 -10.63 -16.90 3.03
C THR A 216 -11.95 -16.27 2.64
N GLU A 217 -12.94 -16.35 3.52
CA GLU A 217 -14.25 -15.76 3.30
C GLU A 217 -14.52 -14.69 4.36
N ARG A 218 -14.94 -13.50 3.93
CA ARG A 218 -15.28 -12.40 4.84
C ARG A 218 -16.63 -11.81 4.47
N LYS A 219 -17.62 -12.01 5.35
CA LYS A 219 -19.01 -11.55 5.15
C LYS A 219 -19.65 -12.14 3.88
N GLY A 220 -19.50 -13.45 3.66
CA GLY A 220 -20.10 -14.13 2.51
C GLY A 220 -19.41 -13.87 1.17
N ARG A 221 -18.15 -13.38 1.19
CA ARG A 221 -17.39 -13.02 -0.01
C ARG A 221 -15.99 -13.65 0.04
N PRO A 222 -15.56 -14.33 -1.04
CA PRO A 222 -14.20 -14.83 -1.14
C PRO A 222 -13.20 -13.67 -1.16
N PHE A 223 -12.09 -13.86 -0.47
CA PHE A 223 -11.02 -12.88 -0.30
C PHE A 223 -9.67 -13.60 -0.25
N ASP A 224 -8.70 -13.13 -1.05
CA ASP A 224 -7.34 -13.64 -1.03
C ASP A 224 -6.57 -13.00 0.13
N GLY A 225 -6.16 -13.83 1.08
CA GLY A 225 -5.34 -13.49 2.24
C GLY A 225 -3.92 -14.02 2.11
N ILE A 226 -3.07 -13.61 3.06
CA ILE A 226 -1.74 -14.16 3.23
C ILE A 226 -1.46 -14.40 4.71
N VAL A 227 -0.81 -15.51 5.00
CA VAL A 227 -0.32 -15.88 6.34
C VAL A 227 1.18 -16.03 6.31
N TYR A 228 1.83 -15.76 7.44
CA TYR A 228 3.27 -15.91 7.63
C TYR A 228 3.55 -16.89 8.76
N ALA A 229 4.57 -17.73 8.61
CA ALA A 229 4.98 -18.65 9.67
C ALA A 229 6.51 -18.66 9.79
N ALA A 230 6.99 -18.83 11.02
CA ALA A 230 8.38 -19.16 11.27
C ALA A 230 8.65 -20.61 10.83
N THR A 231 9.87 -20.89 10.38
CA THR A 231 10.31 -22.22 9.93
C THR A 231 11.54 -22.71 10.67
N ASP A 232 11.76 -24.02 10.69
CA ASP A 232 13.06 -24.58 11.07
C ASP A 232 14.11 -24.38 9.95
N ALA A 233 15.27 -25.02 10.11
CA ALA A 233 16.35 -24.98 9.12
C ALA A 233 16.00 -25.74 7.83
N ASP A 234 15.11 -26.71 7.90
CA ASP A 234 14.64 -27.53 6.78
C ASP A 234 13.43 -26.90 6.05
N GLY A 235 12.88 -25.82 6.60
CA GLY A 235 11.75 -25.08 6.04
C GLY A 235 10.38 -25.53 6.55
N HIS A 236 10.30 -26.44 7.53
CA HIS A 236 9.04 -26.85 8.14
C HIS A 236 8.52 -25.77 9.10
N LYS A 237 7.21 -25.54 9.09
CA LYS A 237 6.58 -24.55 9.97
C LYS A 237 6.64 -25.03 11.42
N ILE A 238 7.13 -24.14 12.28
CA ILE A 238 7.35 -24.37 13.72
C ILE A 238 6.36 -23.58 14.58
N CYS A 239 5.50 -22.76 13.97
CA CYS A 239 4.47 -22.01 14.65
C CYS A 239 3.15 -22.01 13.88
N THR A 240 2.06 -21.70 14.56
CA THR A 240 0.78 -21.43 13.92
C THR A 240 0.92 -20.26 12.95
N PRO A 241 0.46 -20.37 11.69
CA PRO A 241 0.53 -19.28 10.74
C PRO A 241 -0.18 -18.01 11.24
N ILE A 242 0.55 -16.90 11.21
CA ILE A 242 0.11 -15.59 11.66
C ILE A 242 -0.57 -14.87 10.49
N LYS A 243 -1.81 -14.42 10.69
CA LYS A 243 -2.54 -13.69 9.64
C LYS A 243 -1.88 -12.34 9.40
N ALA A 244 -1.71 -11.95 8.14
CA ALA A 244 -1.16 -10.64 7.81
C ALA A 244 -1.95 -9.46 8.43
N SER A 245 -3.26 -9.63 8.63
CA SER A 245 -4.12 -8.66 9.31
C SER A 245 -3.76 -8.43 10.78
N GLU A 246 -3.15 -9.42 11.44
CA GLU A 246 -2.70 -9.33 12.82
C GLU A 246 -1.32 -8.69 12.93
N ILE A 247 -0.47 -8.81 11.91
CA ILE A 247 0.84 -8.17 11.85
C ILE A 247 0.70 -6.68 11.50
N GLY A 248 0.01 -6.37 10.40
CA GLY A 248 -0.21 -4.99 10.01
C GLY A 248 -0.53 -4.78 8.53
N ARG A 249 -1.08 -3.61 8.21
CA ARG A 249 -1.52 -3.29 6.83
C ARG A 249 -0.38 -3.31 5.81
N LYS A 250 0.86 -3.00 6.22
CA LYS A 250 2.04 -2.95 5.34
C LYS A 250 2.45 -4.32 4.78
N VAL A 251 2.07 -5.41 5.46
CA VAL A 251 2.39 -6.79 5.06
C VAL A 251 1.14 -7.56 4.60
N SER A 252 0.03 -6.86 4.36
CA SER A 252 -1.21 -7.46 3.88
C SER A 252 -1.12 -7.93 2.43
N TYR A 253 -1.97 -8.87 2.02
CA TYR A 253 -2.03 -9.34 0.62
C TYR A 253 -2.17 -8.17 -0.38
N ALA A 254 -3.01 -7.18 -0.06
CA ALA A 254 -3.17 -5.98 -0.89
C ALA A 254 -1.88 -5.14 -0.99
N ALA A 255 -1.07 -5.08 0.08
CA ALA A 255 0.23 -4.42 0.06
C ALA A 255 1.23 -5.20 -0.81
N LEU A 256 1.24 -6.53 -0.75
CA LEU A 256 2.07 -7.36 -1.63
C LEU A 256 1.70 -7.19 -3.09
N ARG A 257 0.40 -7.22 -3.42
CA ARG A 257 -0.07 -6.99 -4.81
C ARG A 257 0.38 -5.63 -5.34
N ARG A 258 0.33 -4.59 -4.49
CA ARG A 258 0.86 -3.27 -4.84
C ARG A 258 2.37 -3.30 -5.03
N HIS A 259 3.10 -4.01 -4.15
CA HIS A 259 4.55 -4.17 -4.27
C HIS A 259 4.91 -4.85 -5.60
N PHE A 260 4.23 -5.94 -5.97
CA PHE A 260 4.47 -6.63 -7.25
C PHE A 260 4.28 -5.70 -8.45
N GLU A 261 3.22 -4.90 -8.45
CA GLU A 261 2.96 -3.95 -9.53
C GLU A 261 4.04 -2.86 -9.62
N GLN A 262 4.47 -2.33 -8.47
CA GLN A 262 5.53 -1.32 -8.39
C GLN A 262 6.90 -1.89 -8.77
N SER A 263 7.13 -3.17 -8.51
CA SER A 263 8.38 -3.86 -8.83
C SER A 263 8.54 -4.17 -10.31
N LYS A 264 7.49 -4.10 -11.14
CA LYS A 264 7.58 -4.37 -12.59
C LYS A 264 8.62 -3.50 -13.30
N SER A 265 8.58 -2.18 -13.10
CA SER A 265 9.51 -1.26 -13.75
C SER A 265 10.95 -1.45 -13.24
N VAL A 266 11.10 -1.64 -11.93
CA VAL A 266 12.41 -1.85 -11.29
C VAL A 266 13.04 -3.17 -11.74
N VAL A 267 12.25 -4.24 -11.81
CA VAL A 267 12.70 -5.53 -12.34
C VAL A 267 13.09 -5.41 -13.80
N ARG A 268 12.31 -4.70 -14.63
CA ARG A 268 12.65 -4.48 -16.04
C ARG A 268 14.01 -3.79 -16.20
N GLU A 269 14.25 -2.74 -15.43
CA GLU A 269 15.51 -1.97 -15.46
C GLU A 269 16.71 -2.82 -15.02
N ARG A 270 16.57 -3.57 -13.92
CA ARG A 270 17.69 -4.32 -13.31
C ARG A 270 17.92 -5.70 -13.95
N ALA A 271 16.90 -6.29 -14.59
CA ALA A 271 16.98 -7.60 -15.25
C ALA A 271 18.03 -7.66 -16.37
N GLY A 272 18.38 -6.52 -16.98
CA GLY A 272 19.41 -6.47 -18.03
C GLY A 272 20.78 -6.98 -17.57
N ALA A 273 21.18 -6.69 -16.32
CA ALA A 273 22.44 -7.16 -15.76
C ALA A 273 22.45 -8.69 -15.58
N ILE A 274 21.34 -9.24 -15.07
CA ILE A 274 21.18 -10.68 -14.86
C ILE A 274 21.16 -11.41 -16.21
N ARG A 275 20.44 -10.89 -17.22
CA ARG A 275 20.44 -11.46 -18.59
C ARG A 275 21.85 -11.55 -19.17
N ARG A 276 22.64 -10.49 -19.05
CA ARG A 276 24.04 -10.48 -19.53
C ARG A 276 24.90 -11.48 -18.78
N ALA A 277 24.80 -11.53 -17.44
CA ALA A 277 25.55 -12.48 -16.65
C ALA A 277 25.24 -13.94 -17.03
N ILE A 278 23.95 -14.29 -17.22
CA ILE A 278 23.55 -15.62 -17.68
C ILE A 278 24.14 -15.92 -19.05
N ALA A 279 24.00 -14.99 -20.01
CA ALA A 279 24.48 -15.19 -21.37
C ALA A 279 26.00 -15.40 -21.40
N ASP A 280 26.76 -14.59 -20.68
CA ASP A 280 28.22 -14.71 -20.58
C ASP A 280 28.65 -16.06 -19.99
N VAL A 281 28.03 -16.46 -18.87
CA VAL A 281 28.36 -17.73 -18.20
C VAL A 281 28.02 -18.91 -19.11
N MET A 282 26.91 -18.83 -19.84
CA MET A 282 26.46 -19.90 -20.73
C MET A 282 27.31 -20.03 -22.00
N GLN A 283 28.15 -19.06 -22.37
CA GLN A 283 29.03 -19.19 -23.55
C GLN A 283 30.02 -20.35 -23.44
N THR A 284 30.44 -20.72 -22.22
CA THR A 284 31.34 -21.85 -22.03
C THR A 284 30.61 -23.18 -21.86
N SER A 285 29.29 -23.20 -22.07
CA SER A 285 28.45 -24.38 -21.86
C SER A 285 28.70 -25.13 -20.55
N PRO A 286 28.59 -24.45 -19.38
CA PRO A 286 28.84 -25.07 -18.09
C PRO A 286 27.75 -26.08 -17.71
N ASP A 287 28.12 -27.09 -16.92
CA ASP A 287 27.11 -27.92 -16.27
C ASP A 287 26.32 -27.10 -15.22
N ARG A 288 25.29 -27.71 -14.62
CA ARG A 288 24.44 -27.02 -13.65
C ARG A 288 25.20 -26.52 -12.42
N ALA A 289 26.14 -27.30 -11.89
CA ALA A 289 26.88 -26.94 -10.69
C ALA A 289 27.85 -25.80 -10.99
N GLU A 290 28.55 -25.89 -12.10
CA GLU A 290 29.45 -24.85 -12.60
C GLU A 290 28.69 -23.55 -12.92
N PHE A 291 27.52 -23.63 -13.56
CA PHE A 291 26.66 -22.48 -13.82
C PHE A 291 26.30 -21.74 -12.52
N ILE A 292 25.85 -22.46 -11.49
CA ILE A 292 25.49 -21.87 -10.19
C ILE A 292 26.71 -21.22 -9.53
N ASN A 293 27.87 -21.86 -9.57
CA ASN A 293 29.10 -21.33 -8.99
C ASN A 293 29.57 -20.05 -9.69
N ARG A 294 29.59 -20.04 -11.03
CA ARG A 294 30.00 -18.87 -11.82
C ARG A 294 29.01 -17.70 -11.70
N MET A 295 27.72 -17.98 -11.57
CA MET A 295 26.72 -16.95 -11.26
C MET A 295 26.96 -16.35 -9.87
N ARG A 296 27.31 -17.19 -8.87
CA ARG A 296 27.67 -16.73 -7.52
C ARG A 296 28.92 -15.87 -7.50
N GLU A 297 29.95 -16.19 -8.31
CA GLU A 297 31.15 -15.34 -8.48
C GLU A 297 30.79 -13.95 -8.99
N ARG A 298 29.73 -13.84 -9.80
CA ARG A 298 29.16 -12.56 -10.25
C ARG A 298 28.19 -11.94 -9.25
N SER A 299 28.19 -12.41 -8.00
CA SER A 299 27.30 -11.96 -6.91
C SER A 299 25.80 -12.16 -7.19
N ILE A 300 25.45 -13.15 -8.03
CA ILE A 300 24.06 -13.51 -8.34
C ILE A 300 23.81 -14.93 -7.83
N GLU A 301 23.02 -15.05 -6.77
CA GLU A 301 22.57 -16.35 -6.28
C GLU A 301 21.54 -16.94 -7.26
N THR A 302 21.74 -18.21 -7.62
CA THR A 302 20.82 -18.96 -8.47
C THR A 302 20.15 -20.05 -7.65
N VAL A 303 18.83 -19.94 -7.48
CA VAL A 303 18.02 -20.91 -6.74
C VAL A 303 17.21 -21.74 -7.74
N THR A 304 17.49 -23.03 -7.81
CA THR A 304 16.75 -23.99 -8.65
C THR A 304 15.76 -24.79 -7.82
N ARG A 305 14.55 -24.96 -8.34
CA ARG A 305 13.53 -25.86 -7.79
C ARG A 305 13.40 -27.08 -8.69
N ILE A 306 13.63 -28.24 -8.10
CA ILE A 306 13.64 -29.54 -8.78
C ILE A 306 12.56 -30.40 -8.12
N ASN A 307 11.79 -31.13 -8.92
CA ASN A 307 10.79 -32.06 -8.40
C ASN A 307 11.42 -33.43 -8.10
N THR A 308 10.65 -34.36 -7.54
CA THR A 308 11.11 -35.72 -7.21
C THR A 308 11.60 -36.52 -8.42
N ALA A 309 11.15 -36.18 -9.63
CA ALA A 309 11.58 -36.79 -10.89
C ALA A 309 12.85 -36.16 -11.47
N GLY A 310 13.52 -35.25 -10.74
CA GLY A 310 14.76 -34.60 -11.19
C GLY A 310 14.54 -33.46 -12.20
N ARG A 311 13.30 -33.10 -12.53
CA ARG A 311 12.98 -32.01 -13.46
C ARG A 311 13.10 -30.67 -12.76
N LEU A 312 13.92 -29.79 -13.32
CA LEU A 312 14.00 -28.38 -12.95
C LEU A 312 12.75 -27.68 -13.48
N TYR A 313 11.87 -27.26 -12.56
CA TYR A 313 10.61 -26.59 -12.88
C TYR A 313 10.59 -25.12 -12.47
N GLY A 314 11.57 -24.67 -11.68
CA GLY A 314 11.75 -23.27 -11.32
C GLY A 314 13.22 -22.89 -11.25
N ILE A 315 13.55 -21.68 -11.72
CA ILE A 315 14.85 -21.06 -11.53
C ILE A 315 14.62 -19.59 -11.16
N THR A 316 15.27 -19.12 -10.11
CA THR A 316 15.18 -17.73 -9.63
C THR A 316 16.56 -17.20 -9.37
N PHE A 317 16.80 -15.96 -9.81
CA PHE A 317 18.07 -15.26 -9.65
C PHE A 317 17.89 -14.16 -8.62
N ILE A 318 18.79 -14.10 -7.64
CA ILE A 318 18.79 -13.11 -6.57
C ILE A 318 20.09 -12.34 -6.65
N ASP A 319 19.98 -11.04 -6.87
CA ASP A 319 21.10 -10.10 -6.84
C ASP A 319 20.88 -9.17 -5.64
N ASP A 320 21.61 -9.47 -4.57
CA ASP A 320 21.51 -8.73 -3.32
C ASP A 320 22.00 -7.29 -3.50
N ALA A 321 23.10 -7.07 -4.23
CA ALA A 321 23.64 -5.73 -4.45
C ALA A 321 22.61 -4.80 -5.11
N ASN A 322 21.91 -5.30 -6.13
CA ASN A 322 20.86 -4.56 -6.81
C ASN A 322 19.46 -4.74 -6.19
N GLY A 323 19.31 -5.55 -5.15
CA GLY A 323 18.04 -5.75 -4.44
C GLY A 323 16.93 -6.23 -5.36
N ILE A 324 17.17 -7.33 -6.07
CA ILE A 324 16.19 -7.93 -6.99
C ILE A 324 16.18 -9.44 -6.82
N ALA A 325 14.97 -10.01 -6.80
CA ALA A 325 14.76 -11.45 -6.95
C ALA A 325 13.79 -11.68 -8.12
N VAL A 326 14.22 -12.42 -9.13
CA VAL A 326 13.50 -12.55 -10.39
C VAL A 326 13.52 -13.98 -10.91
N ASN A 327 12.33 -14.54 -11.16
CA ASN A 327 12.19 -15.83 -11.81
C ASN A 327 12.70 -15.76 -13.26
N GLY A 328 13.37 -16.80 -13.73
CA GLY A 328 13.88 -16.87 -15.10
C GLY A 328 12.81 -16.60 -16.17
N SER A 329 11.57 -17.05 -15.99
CA SER A 329 10.49 -16.77 -16.95
C SER A 329 10.19 -15.27 -17.13
N ARG A 330 10.51 -14.43 -16.13
CA ARG A 330 10.34 -12.96 -16.20
C ARG A 330 11.51 -12.25 -16.87
N LEU A 331 12.63 -12.93 -17.07
CA LEU A 331 13.75 -12.40 -17.86
C LEU A 331 13.52 -12.58 -19.37
N GLY A 332 12.55 -13.42 -19.74
CA GLY A 332 12.16 -13.71 -21.13
C GLY A 332 12.00 -15.21 -21.37
N LYS A 333 11.34 -15.58 -22.49
CA LYS A 333 11.07 -16.99 -22.85
C LYS A 333 12.34 -17.86 -22.87
N GLY A 334 13.47 -17.31 -23.34
CA GLY A 334 14.76 -18.01 -23.38
C GLY A 334 15.44 -18.23 -22.02
N PHE A 335 14.93 -17.63 -20.94
CA PHE A 335 15.48 -17.77 -19.58
C PHE A 335 14.56 -18.58 -18.67
N ALA A 336 13.51 -19.21 -19.21
CA ALA A 336 12.57 -19.99 -18.42
C ALA A 336 13.18 -21.32 -17.95
N ALA A 337 12.67 -21.85 -16.84
CA ALA A 337 13.17 -23.07 -16.19
C ALA A 337 13.24 -24.28 -17.13
N ASN A 338 12.27 -24.44 -18.02
CA ASN A 338 12.24 -25.51 -19.02
C ASN A 338 13.44 -25.46 -19.99
N VAL A 339 13.92 -24.27 -20.33
CA VAL A 339 15.09 -24.07 -21.20
C VAL A 339 16.35 -24.59 -20.51
N PHE A 340 16.58 -24.15 -19.27
CA PHE A 340 17.68 -24.65 -18.45
C PHE A 340 17.58 -26.16 -18.20
N ASN A 341 16.37 -26.67 -17.95
CA ASN A 341 16.15 -28.10 -17.75
C ASN A 341 16.54 -28.93 -18.99
N ALA A 342 16.10 -28.49 -20.18
CA ALA A 342 16.43 -29.18 -21.44
C ALA A 342 17.93 -29.16 -21.70
N TYR A 343 18.58 -28.03 -21.48
CA TYR A 343 20.03 -27.89 -21.62
C TYR A 343 20.79 -28.80 -20.64
N PHE A 344 20.52 -28.72 -19.34
CA PHE A 344 21.20 -29.54 -18.33
C PHE A 344 20.90 -31.04 -18.42
N ALA A 345 19.84 -31.43 -19.16
CA ALA A 345 19.55 -32.83 -19.47
C ALA A 345 20.32 -33.34 -20.71
N GLY A 346 21.25 -32.56 -21.27
CA GLY A 346 22.06 -32.91 -22.44
C GLY A 346 21.55 -32.35 -23.77
N GLY A 347 20.57 -31.44 -23.74
CA GLY A 347 20.11 -30.73 -24.93
C GLY A 347 21.11 -29.70 -25.44
N ALA A 348 20.89 -29.22 -26.67
CA ALA A 348 21.70 -28.14 -27.25
C ALA A 348 21.66 -26.88 -26.37
N ASN A 349 22.79 -26.16 -26.29
CA ASN A 349 22.89 -24.91 -25.54
C ASN A 349 22.24 -23.75 -26.34
N PRO A 350 21.05 -23.26 -25.93
CA PRO A 350 20.32 -22.24 -26.70
C PRO A 350 20.93 -20.85 -26.55
N PHE A 351 21.88 -20.66 -25.64
CA PHE A 351 22.51 -19.36 -25.36
C PHE A 351 23.70 -19.04 -26.29
N LEU A 352 24.17 -20.02 -27.07
CA LEU A 352 25.26 -19.82 -28.04
C LEU A 352 24.79 -19.06 -29.29
N GLU A 353 23.56 -19.30 -29.74
CA GLU A 353 22.96 -18.65 -30.91
C GLU A 353 22.18 -17.38 -30.56
N MET A 354 22.09 -17.03 -29.29
CA MET A 354 21.29 -15.91 -28.80
C MET A 354 21.98 -14.59 -29.13
N SER A 355 21.89 -14.14 -30.40
CA SER A 355 22.24 -12.78 -30.79
C SER A 355 21.31 -11.80 -30.07
N TRP A 356 21.87 -10.81 -29.37
CA TRP A 356 21.12 -9.87 -28.54
C TRP A 356 19.84 -9.34 -29.23
N PRO A 357 18.67 -9.37 -28.56
CA PRO A 357 17.48 -8.73 -29.12
C PRO A 357 17.71 -7.22 -29.18
N LYS A 358 17.57 -6.63 -30.38
CA LYS A 358 17.44 -5.18 -30.53
C LYS A 358 16.18 -4.75 -29.77
N GLU A 359 16.29 -3.70 -28.94
CA GLU A 359 15.24 -3.14 -28.07
C GLU A 359 13.86 -2.92 -28.75
N LYS A 360 13.79 -2.96 -30.08
CA LYS A 360 12.55 -2.85 -30.87
C LYS A 360 11.61 -4.06 -30.82
N GLU A 361 12.09 -5.28 -30.59
CA GLU A 361 11.22 -6.47 -30.52
C GLU A 361 10.45 -6.59 -29.19
N GLU A 362 10.94 -5.96 -28.11
CA GLU A 362 10.24 -5.89 -26.82
C GLU A 362 8.93 -5.07 -26.89
N LEU A 363 8.79 -4.15 -27.87
CA LEU A 363 7.55 -3.39 -28.08
C LEU A 363 6.48 -4.18 -28.82
N GLY A 364 6.87 -5.11 -29.70
CA GLY A 364 5.94 -5.94 -30.48
C GLY A 364 5.28 -7.04 -29.66
N ALA A 365 6.08 -7.78 -28.87
CA ALA A 365 5.58 -8.90 -28.05
C ALA A 365 4.61 -8.44 -26.94
N VAL A 366 4.74 -7.21 -26.44
CA VAL A 366 3.87 -6.64 -25.39
C VAL A 366 2.48 -6.26 -25.93
N VAL A 367 2.36 -5.94 -27.22
CA VAL A 367 1.05 -5.65 -27.83
C VAL A 367 0.23 -6.93 -27.99
N GLU A 368 0.88 -8.04 -28.32
CA GLU A 368 0.23 -9.36 -28.38
C GLU A 368 -0.17 -9.89 -26.99
N GLU A 369 0.69 -9.75 -25.98
CA GLU A 369 0.41 -10.24 -24.61
C GLU A 369 -0.69 -9.44 -23.88
N LEU A 370 -1.01 -8.21 -24.34
CA LEU A 370 -2.16 -7.44 -23.87
C LEU A 370 -3.49 -7.85 -24.53
N THR A 371 -3.46 -8.72 -25.56
CA THR A 371 -4.66 -9.16 -26.30
C THR A 371 -5.11 -10.59 -26.00
N GLU A 372 -4.31 -11.42 -25.34
CA GLU A 372 -4.72 -12.79 -24.99
C GLU A 372 -5.35 -12.86 -23.59
N SER A 373 -6.67 -13.05 -23.56
CA SER A 373 -7.38 -13.58 -22.38
C SER A 373 -7.02 -15.05 -22.18
N PRO A 374 -6.96 -15.55 -20.93
CA PRO A 374 -6.45 -16.88 -20.64
C PRO A 374 -7.51 -17.95 -20.92
N ASN A 375 -7.39 -18.62 -22.06
CA ASN A 375 -7.85 -19.99 -22.25
C ASN A 375 -7.19 -20.52 -23.53
N ASP A 376 -6.36 -21.54 -23.41
CA ASP A 376 -6.29 -22.67 -24.35
C ASP A 376 -5.27 -23.71 -23.83
N MET A 377 -5.83 -24.79 -23.26
CA MET A 377 -5.18 -26.09 -23.17
C MET A 377 -5.85 -26.98 -24.22
N PRO A 378 -5.11 -27.78 -25.02
CA PRO A 378 -5.73 -28.70 -25.96
C PRO A 378 -6.40 -29.89 -25.23
N PRO A 379 -7.47 -30.49 -25.80
CA PRO A 379 -8.37 -31.36 -25.08
C PRO A 379 -7.87 -32.81 -25.01
N MET A 380 -8.01 -33.44 -23.84
CA MET A 380 -8.02 -34.90 -23.72
C MET A 380 -9.46 -35.33 -23.47
N GLU A 381 -9.98 -36.16 -24.37
CA GLU A 381 -11.33 -36.75 -24.32
C GLU A 381 -11.52 -37.63 -23.09
N ILE A 382 -12.47 -37.27 -22.24
CA ILE A 382 -13.26 -38.23 -21.46
C ILE A 382 -14.72 -37.73 -21.49
N ASP A 383 -15.55 -38.51 -22.18
CA ASP A 383 -17.00 -38.40 -22.23
C ASP A 383 -17.61 -38.82 -20.89
N LEU A 384 -18.53 -37.99 -20.35
CA LEU A 384 -19.85 -38.38 -19.83
C LEU A 384 -20.56 -37.16 -19.23
N SER A 385 -21.45 -36.59 -20.05
CA SER A 385 -22.74 -35.96 -19.71
C SER A 385 -22.89 -35.10 -18.44
N LEU A 386 -23.08 -33.78 -18.63
CA LEU A 386 -24.11 -32.99 -17.93
C LEU A 386 -24.23 -31.58 -18.55
N GLN A 387 -25.40 -31.28 -19.11
CA GLN A 387 -25.78 -29.98 -19.66
C GLN A 387 -25.69 -28.86 -18.60
N VAL A 388 -25.00 -27.76 -18.94
CA VAL A 388 -25.10 -26.50 -18.20
C VAL A 388 -25.58 -25.42 -19.17
N HIS A 389 -26.81 -24.96 -18.97
CA HIS A 389 -27.34 -23.76 -19.61
C HIS A 389 -26.44 -22.56 -19.26
N GLY A 390 -25.67 -22.08 -20.24
CA GLY A 390 -24.96 -20.81 -20.12
C GLY A 390 -25.96 -19.67 -19.98
N ALA A 391 -25.92 -18.96 -18.85
CA ALA A 391 -26.74 -17.78 -18.63
C ALA A 391 -26.38 -16.71 -19.66
N ASP A 392 -27.34 -16.37 -20.53
CA ASP A 392 -27.18 -15.33 -21.54
C ASP A 392 -26.91 -13.97 -20.87
N LEU A 393 -25.67 -13.50 -20.98
CA LEU A 393 -25.21 -12.24 -20.42
C LEU A 393 -25.99 -11.03 -20.97
N ARG A 394 -26.65 -11.18 -22.13
CA ARG A 394 -27.55 -10.15 -22.68
C ARG A 394 -28.88 -10.08 -21.91
N GLU A 395 -29.42 -11.22 -21.49
CA GLU A 395 -30.65 -11.30 -20.68
C GLU A 395 -30.41 -10.70 -19.27
N LEU A 396 -29.26 -10.97 -18.65
CA LEU A 396 -28.88 -10.35 -17.37
C LEU A 396 -28.68 -8.83 -17.47
N ALA A 397 -28.13 -8.33 -18.58
CA ALA A 397 -28.00 -6.91 -18.84
C ALA A 397 -29.37 -6.23 -19.10
N PHE A 398 -30.28 -6.93 -19.78
CA PHE A 398 -31.65 -6.48 -20.03
C PHE A 398 -32.49 -6.42 -18.74
N GLN A 399 -32.42 -7.45 -17.89
CA GLN A 399 -33.08 -7.47 -16.58
C GLN A 399 -32.52 -6.42 -15.62
N ARG A 400 -31.21 -6.12 -15.66
CA ARG A 400 -30.62 -4.99 -14.93
C ARG A 400 -31.16 -3.64 -15.42
N ARG A 401 -31.36 -3.47 -16.73
CA ARG A 401 -31.98 -2.25 -17.30
C ARG A 401 -33.45 -2.13 -16.88
N LEU A 402 -34.22 -3.21 -16.86
CA LEU A 402 -35.61 -3.23 -16.38
C LEU A 402 -35.71 -2.89 -14.88
N ARG A 403 -34.85 -3.48 -14.02
CA ARG A 403 -34.83 -3.14 -12.57
C ARG A 403 -34.44 -1.68 -12.31
N ASN A 404 -33.53 -1.12 -13.12
CA ASN A 404 -33.17 0.29 -13.03
C ASN A 404 -34.29 1.22 -13.52
N ARG A 405 -35.05 0.83 -14.56
CA ARG A 405 -36.28 1.56 -14.99
C ARG A 405 -37.40 1.46 -13.95
N ALA A 406 -37.60 0.31 -13.31
CA ALA A 406 -38.59 0.14 -12.24
C ALA A 406 -38.27 0.99 -11.00
N ARG A 407 -36.99 1.04 -10.59
CA ARG A 407 -36.53 1.93 -9.51
C ARG A 407 -36.67 3.43 -9.83
N MET A 408 -36.52 3.82 -11.09
CA MET A 408 -36.76 5.19 -11.54
C MET A 408 -38.26 5.54 -11.60
N ARG A 409 -39.15 4.57 -11.92
CA ARG A 409 -40.61 4.75 -11.86
C ARG A 409 -41.14 4.82 -10.42
N LEU A 410 -40.59 4.03 -9.49
CA LEU A 410 -40.92 4.09 -8.06
C LEU A 410 -40.49 5.42 -7.41
N ARG A 411 -39.43 6.07 -7.91
CA ARG A 411 -39.04 7.43 -7.47
C ARG A 411 -39.85 8.57 -8.09
N ARG A 412 -40.70 8.30 -9.09
CA ARG A 412 -41.63 9.28 -9.69
C ARG A 412 -43.08 9.12 -9.25
N LYS A 413 -43.41 8.09 -8.45
CA LYS A 413 -44.67 7.94 -7.72
C LYS A 413 -44.46 8.11 -6.21
N SER A 414 -43.85 9.23 -5.81
CA SER A 414 -44.29 9.92 -4.59
C SER A 414 -44.68 11.33 -5.01
N ARG A 415 -45.92 11.47 -5.45
CA ARG A 415 -46.67 12.70 -5.22
C ARG A 415 -47.65 12.38 -4.12
#